data_AF-A0A524GD72-F1
#
_entry.id   AF-A0A524GD72-F1
#
_cell.length_a   1.000
_cell.length_b   1.000
_cell.length_c   1.000
_cell.angle_alpha   90.00
_cell.angle_beta   90.00
_cell.angle_gamma   90.00
#
_symmetry.space_group_name_H-M   'P 1'
#
loop_
_entity.id
_entity.type
_entity.pdbx_description
1 polymer ?
#
loop_
_entity_poly.entity_id
_entity_poly.type
_entity_poly.pdbx_seq_one_letter_code
_entity_poly.pdbx_strand_id
1 'polypeptide(L)' 'MLEKQAKRLRRHKKIRAKIFGTKEKPRLCVFRSAKHIYVQLIDDEKRKTIVSAKDAEIKNSKLKDQKE' A
#
# COMPACT_ATOMS: atom_id res chain seq x y z
N MET A 1 -18.84 -5.41 10.44
CA MET A 1 -17.91 -5.37 11.60
C MET A 1 -17.19 -4.02 11.70
N LEU A 2 -17.78 -3.06 12.42
CA LEU A 2 -17.18 -1.75 12.70
C LEU A 2 -15.93 -1.87 13.57
N GLU A 3 -15.93 -2.80 14.53
CA GLU A 3 -14.85 -2.99 15.49
C GLU A 3 -13.52 -3.44 14.84
N LYS A 4 -13.59 -4.31 13.82
CA LYS A 4 -12.40 -4.77 13.06
C LYS A 4 -11.74 -3.62 12.31
N GLN A 5 -12.54 -2.72 11.72
CA GLN A 5 -12.02 -1.55 11.02
C GLN A 5 -11.37 -0.56 11.99
N ALA A 6 -12.00 -0.30 13.14
CA ALA A 6 -11.47 0.56 14.19
C ALA A 6 -10.14 0.04 14.75
N LYS A 7 -10.05 -1.26 15.07
CA LYS A 7 -8.81 -1.91 15.52
C LYS A 7 -7.68 -1.77 14.49
N ARG A 8 -7.99 -1.93 13.20
CA ARG A 8 -7.01 -1.73 12.11
C ARG A 8 -6.55 -0.28 12.04
N LEU A 9 -7.47 0.68 12.05
CA LEU A 9 -7.14 2.10 11.99
C LEU A 9 -6.25 2.52 13.16
N ARG A 10 -6.55 2.04 14.38
CA ARG A 10 -5.72 2.29 15.57
C ARG A 10 -4.29 1.78 15.39
N ARG A 11 -4.11 0.55 14.89
CA ARG A 11 -2.77 -0.01 14.59
C ARG A 11 -2.05 0.81 13.52
N HIS A 12 -2.74 1.18 12.45
CA HIS A 12 -2.15 2.00 11.38
C HIS A 12 -1.69 3.36 11.90
N LYS A 13 -2.50 4.03 12.73
CA LYS A 13 -2.09 5.30 13.38
C LYS A 13 -0.84 5.12 14.23
N LYS A 14 -0.79 4.08 15.08
CA LYS A 14 0.38 3.79 15.93
C LYS A 14 1.65 3.52 15.11
N ILE A 15 1.53 2.78 14.00
CA ILE A 15 2.65 2.46 13.12
C ILE A 15 3.12 3.72 12.37
N ARG A 16 2.19 4.53 11.83
CA ARG A 16 2.51 5.78 11.12
C ARG A 16 3.16 6.84 12.01
N ALA A 17 2.94 6.78 13.33
CA ALA A 17 3.66 7.65 14.28
C ALA A 17 5.16 7.31 14.37
N LYS A 18 5.57 6.09 14.00
CA LYS A 18 6.97 5.63 14.03
C LYS A 18 7.59 5.52 12.64
N ILE A 19 6.78 5.18 11.65
CA ILE A 19 7.20 4.96 10.27
C ILE A 19 6.69 6.10 9.41
N PHE A 20 7.61 6.93 8.97
CA PHE A 20 7.39 8.03 8.02
C PHE A 20 8.09 7.68 6.70
N GLY A 21 7.38 7.84 5.57
CA GLY A 21 7.92 7.60 4.25
C GLY A 21 8.46 8.88 3.61
N THR A 22 9.71 8.87 3.16
CA THR A 22 10.32 9.96 2.39
C THR A 22 10.43 9.58 0.91
N LYS A 23 10.89 10.51 0.05
CA LYS A 23 11.12 10.21 -1.37
C LYS A 23 12.11 9.06 -1.59
N GLU A 24 13.17 8.99 -0.80
CA GLU A 24 14.20 7.93 -0.88
C GLU A 24 13.71 6.61 -0.28
N LYS A 25 12.94 6.69 0.82
CA LYS A 25 12.37 5.54 1.50
C LYS A 25 10.86 5.70 1.69
N PRO A 26 10.07 5.50 0.62
CA PRO A 26 8.62 5.64 0.68
C PRO A 26 7.98 4.59 1.58
N ARG A 27 6.86 4.95 2.20
CA ARG A 27 6.11 4.06 3.08
C ARG A 27 5.20 3.14 2.26
N LEU A 28 5.36 1.84 2.44
CA LEU A 28 4.45 0.84 1.87
C LEU A 28 3.15 0.74 2.68
N CYS A 29 2.02 0.92 2.01
CA CYS A 29 0.69 0.76 2.60
C CYS A 29 -0.01 -0.45 1.97
N VAL A 30 -0.32 -1.44 2.80
CA VAL A 30 -1.01 -2.68 2.36
C VAL A 30 -2.43 -2.71 2.92
N PHE A 31 -3.38 -3.06 2.05
CA PHE A 31 -4.76 -3.37 2.42
C PHE A 31 -5.12 -4.76 1.89
N ARG A 32 -5.56 -5.64 2.79
CA ARG A 32 -6.01 -7.00 2.45
C ARG A 32 -7.51 -7.11 2.62
N SER A 33 -8.21 -7.44 1.54
CA SER A 33 -9.61 -7.87 1.55
C SER A 33 -9.70 -9.39 1.67
N ALA A 34 -10.91 -9.96 1.62
CA ALA A 34 -11.08 -11.40 1.61
C ALA A 34 -10.59 -12.05 0.31
N LYS A 35 -10.60 -11.31 -0.81
CA LYS A 35 -10.32 -11.83 -2.16
C LYS A 35 -9.04 -11.27 -2.78
N HIS A 36 -8.60 -10.08 -2.38
CA HIS A 36 -7.52 -9.36 -3.04
C HIS A 36 -6.62 -8.63 -2.05
N ILE A 37 -5.39 -8.38 -2.47
CA ILE A 37 -4.42 -7.53 -1.78
C ILE A 37 -4.16 -6.31 -2.65
N TYR A 38 -4.15 -5.15 -1.99
CA TYR A 38 -3.88 -3.85 -2.59
C TYR A 38 -2.69 -3.24 -1.88
N VAL A 39 -1.78 -2.64 -2.65
CA VAL A 39 -0.51 -2.12 -2.16
C VAL A 39 -0.26 -0.74 -2.77
N GLN A 40 0.28 0.18 -1.98
CA GLN A 40 0.62 1.53 -2.42
C GLN A 40 1.96 1.96 -1.82
N LEU A 41 2.83 2.57 -2.62
CA LEU A 41 4.04 3.26 -2.18
C LEU A 41 3.74 4.76 -2.06
N ILE A 42 3.92 5.31 -0.87
CA ILE A 42 3.52 6.68 -0.55
C ILE A 42 4.74 7.47 -0.05
N ASP A 43 4.93 8.66 -0.60
CA ASP A 43 5.79 9.70 -0.05
C ASP A 43 4.94 10.56 0.90
N ASP A 44 5.22 10.49 2.21
CA ASP A 44 4.46 11.19 3.24
C ASP A 44 4.82 12.70 3.31
N GLU A 45 6.00 13.12 2.82
CA GLU A 45 6.40 14.54 2.76
C GLU A 45 5.51 15.30 1.77
N LYS A 46 5.37 14.72 0.57
CA LYS A 46 4.55 15.30 -0.51
C LYS A 46 3.11 14.81 -0.48
N ARG A 47 2.78 13.91 0.45
CA ARG A 47 1.49 13.21 0.57
C ARG A 47 1.02 12.62 -0.77
N LYS A 48 1.97 12.09 -1.55
CA LYS A 48 1.72 11.60 -2.92
C LYS A 48 1.97 10.11 -2.99
N THR A 49 1.02 9.38 -3.57
CA THR A 49 1.24 7.97 -3.94
C THR A 49 2.11 7.93 -5.18
N ILE A 50 3.24 7.24 -5.09
CA ILE A 50 4.20 7.08 -6.19
C ILE A 50 3.72 5.97 -7.12
N VAL A 51 3.36 4.82 -6.55
CA VAL A 51 2.91 3.64 -7.29
C VAL A 51 1.80 2.94 -6.50
N SER A 52 0.83 2.37 -7.22
CA SER A 52 -0.17 1.45 -6.67
C SER A 52 -0.21 0.16 -7.48
N ALA A 53 -0.46 -0.96 -6.80
CA ALA A 53 -0.61 -2.27 -7.42
C ALA A 53 -1.66 -3.10 -6.68
N LYS A 54 -2.28 -4.06 -7.37
CA LYS A 54 -3.17 -5.06 -6.76
C LYS A 54 -2.99 -6.45 -7.37
N ASP A 55 -3.25 -7.49 -6.59
CA ASP A 55 -3.11 -8.90 -7.03
C ASP A 55 -3.84 -9.21 -8.34
N ALA A 56 -5.04 -8.63 -8.53
CA ALA A 56 -5.84 -8.84 -9.72
C ALA A 56 -5.18 -8.33 -11.02
N GLU A 57 -4.30 -7.32 -10.94
CA GLU A 57 -3.55 -6.81 -12.10
C GLU A 57 -2.39 -7.75 -12.47
N ILE A 58 -1.78 -8.42 -11.49
CA ILE A 58 -0.60 -9.27 -11.67
C ILE A 58 -0.96 -10.57 -12.40
N LYS A 59 -2.17 -11.11 -12.18
CA LYS A 59 -2.61 -12.35 -12.85
C LYS A 59 -2.73 -12.21 -14.37
N ASN A 60 -2.94 -10.98 -14.86
CA ASN A 60 -3.05 -10.69 -16.28
C ASN A 60 -1.70 -10.29 -16.91
N SER A 61 -0.64 -10.08 -16.11
CA SER A 61 0.64 -9.54 -16.57
C SER A 61 1.73 -10.60 -16.78
N LYS A 62 1.39 -11.88 -16.94
CA LYS A 62 2.37 -12.89 -17.42
C LYS A 62 2.92 -12.61 -18.83
N LEU A 63 2.54 -11.50 -19.44
CA LEU A 63 3.00 -11.00 -20.73
C LEU A 63 3.23 -9.48 -20.62
N LYS A 64 4.44 -9.07 -20.22
CA LYS A 64 5.17 -7.85 -20.68
C LYS A 64 6.40 -7.61 -19.81
N ASP A 65 7.34 -8.56 -19.88
CA ASP A 65 8.76 -8.19 -19.86
C ASP A 65 9.07 -7.59 -21.25
N GLN A 66 8.91 -6.28 -21.39
CA GLN A 66 9.49 -5.51 -22.49
C GLN A 66 10.12 -4.27 -21.84
N LYS A 67 11.45 -4.30 -21.68
CA LYS A 67 12.41 -3.55 -22.51
C LYS A 67 12.15 -2.03 -22.45
N GLU A 68 12.87 -1.34 -21.57
CA GLU A 68 13.99 -0.43 -21.88
C GLU A 68 14.75 -0.10 -20.60
#